data_AF-A0A494Z3A8-F1
#
_entry.id   AF-A0A494Z3A8-F1
#
_cell.length_a   1.000
_cell.length_b   1.000
_cell.length_c   1.000
_cell.angle_alpha   90.00
_cell.angle_beta   90.00
_cell.angle_gamma   90.00
#
_symmetry.space_group_name_H-M   'P 1'
#
loop_
_entity.id
_entity.type
_entity.pdbx_description
1 polymer ?
#
loop_
_entity_poly.entity_id
_entity_poly.type
_entity_poly.pdbx_seq_one_letter_code
_entity_poly.pdbx_strand_id
1 'polypeptide(L)'
;MNAIKSFLIIPLLVGVLYGCNDNNDIDQDEVVTGNNEAGQTENTDNDTVEQTTDNQNTGNSEYNFTHFDLDVDYPNDISFDVEYTKNQDVVGVEVDDEINNVELKGDAANEQIAPQLAKLTFDENTSDDEVLNEVLSAFNLEKDYQNIELEVKFNNGDVKRYKFKN
;
A
#
# COMPACT_ATOMS: atom_id res chain seq x y z
N MET A 1 1.22 -32.05 24.44
CA MET A 1 2.61 -31.95 24.96
C MET A 1 3.53 -32.51 23.90
N ASN A 2 4.35 -31.67 23.29
CA ASN A 2 5.62 -32.01 22.67
C ASN A 2 6.41 -30.71 22.60
N ALA A 3 7.29 -30.53 23.58
CA ALA A 3 8.22 -29.42 23.65
C ALA A 3 9.46 -29.79 22.83
N ILE A 4 9.81 -28.99 21.84
CA ILE A 4 11.13 -29.04 21.23
C ILE A 4 11.71 -27.64 21.31
N LYS A 5 12.54 -27.47 22.34
CA LYS A 5 13.45 -26.35 22.52
C LYS A 5 14.50 -26.47 21.42
N SER A 6 14.70 -25.44 20.61
CA SER A 6 15.90 -25.35 19.79
C SER A 6 16.57 -24.00 19.96
N PHE A 7 17.89 -24.08 20.07
CA PHE A 7 18.79 -23.12 20.67
C PHE A 7 19.04 -21.88 19.81
N LEU A 8 19.12 -20.77 20.51
CA LEU A 8 19.61 -19.47 20.06
C LEU A 8 21.14 -19.56 19.87
N ILE A 9 21.63 -19.41 18.64
CA ILE A 9 23.05 -19.11 18.36
C ILE A 9 23.10 -17.92 17.40
N ILE A 10 23.40 -16.75 17.96
CA ILE A 10 23.77 -15.50 17.28
C ILE A 10 25.21 -15.63 16.80
N PRO A 11 25.51 -15.47 15.50
CA PRO A 11 26.82 -15.03 15.08
C PRO A 11 26.87 -13.50 15.11
N LEU A 12 27.55 -13.00 16.14
CA LEU A 12 28.11 -11.64 16.22
C LEU A 12 29.14 -11.49 15.09
N LEU A 13 28.81 -10.75 14.03
CA LEU A 13 29.79 -10.29 13.05
C LEU A 13 30.12 -8.81 13.30
N VAL A 14 31.31 -8.59 13.85
CA VAL A 14 31.95 -7.28 13.98
C VAL A 14 33.01 -7.16 12.89
N GLY A 15 33.03 -6.02 12.19
CA GLY A 15 34.14 -5.54 11.35
C GLY A 15 33.65 -5.08 9.97
N VAL A 16 34.07 -3.95 9.40
CA VAL A 16 35.15 -3.00 9.72
C VAL A 16 34.74 -1.64 9.13
N LEU A 17 34.89 -0.56 9.89
CA LEU A 17 34.76 0.80 9.37
C LEU A 17 35.98 1.11 8.49
N TYR A 18 35.77 1.34 7.20
CA TYR A 18 36.77 1.93 6.31
C TYR A 18 36.71 3.44 6.42
N GLY A 19 37.86 4.05 6.72
CA GLY A 19 38.08 5.49 6.76
C GLY A 19 38.63 6.06 5.46
N CYS A 20 38.30 7.34 5.25
CA CYS A 20 38.85 8.41 4.42
C CYS A 20 39.42 8.13 3.02
N ASN A 21 38.87 8.87 2.03
CA ASN A 21 39.68 9.51 1.00
C ASN A 21 39.02 10.82 0.55
N ASP A 22 39.45 11.94 1.15
CA ASP A 22 39.38 13.25 0.51
C ASP A 22 40.17 13.19 -0.80
N ASN A 23 39.59 13.73 -1.86
CA ASN A 23 40.23 14.37 -3.01
C ASN A 23 39.18 14.41 -4.13
N ASN A 24 38.49 15.53 -4.27
CA ASN A 24 37.87 15.86 -5.54
C ASN A 24 38.04 17.36 -5.80
N ASP A 25 39.13 17.67 -6.50
CA ASP A 25 39.24 18.87 -7.31
C ASP A 25 38.14 18.81 -8.38
N ILE A 26 37.21 19.76 -8.33
CA ILE A 26 36.39 20.11 -9.49
C ILE A 26 36.53 21.62 -9.67
N ASP A 27 37.57 22.00 -10.41
CA ASP A 27 37.53 23.20 -11.24
C ASP A 27 36.53 22.93 -12.37
N GLN A 28 35.41 23.64 -12.39
CA GLN A 28 34.71 23.93 -13.65
C GLN A 28 34.23 25.38 -13.65
N ASP A 29 34.82 26.10 -14.60
CA ASP A 29 34.63 27.50 -14.97
C ASP A 29 33.17 27.94 -15.07
N GLU A 30 32.96 29.16 -14.61
CA GLU A 30 31.83 30.04 -14.89
C GLU A 30 32.04 30.71 -16.26
N VAL A 31 31.12 30.60 -17.24
CA VAL A 31 30.86 31.67 -18.22
C VAL A 31 29.41 31.65 -18.75
N VAL A 32 28.58 32.51 -18.16
CA VAL A 32 27.62 33.50 -18.72
C VAL A 32 27.06 33.35 -20.16
N THR A 33 25.72 33.21 -20.21
CA THR A 33 24.65 33.87 -20.99
C THR A 33 24.93 34.67 -22.29
N GLY A 34 24.17 34.33 -23.35
CA GLY A 34 23.33 35.29 -24.09
C GLY A 34 23.51 35.42 -25.63
N ASN A 35 22.47 35.12 -26.42
CA ASN A 35 21.81 36.04 -27.38
C ASN A 35 20.72 35.35 -28.25
N ASN A 36 19.73 36.16 -28.66
CA ASN A 36 18.40 35.83 -29.21
C ASN A 36 18.29 35.83 -30.76
N GLU A 37 17.10 35.39 -31.23
CA GLU A 37 16.38 35.64 -32.52
C GLU A 37 16.61 34.61 -33.68
N ALA A 38 15.63 34.11 -34.46
CA ALA A 38 14.17 34.28 -34.58
C ALA A 38 13.53 33.23 -35.53
N GLY A 39 12.20 32.99 -35.40
CA GLY A 39 11.23 32.44 -36.40
C GLY A 39 11.05 30.91 -36.40
N GLN A 40 9.87 30.27 -36.47
CA GLN A 40 8.51 30.67 -36.90
C GLN A 40 7.46 29.60 -36.46
N THR A 41 6.27 30.09 -36.07
CA THR A 41 4.85 29.59 -36.00
C THR A 41 4.51 28.21 -36.65
N GLU A 42 3.62 27.32 -36.18
CA GLU A 42 2.16 27.42 -35.88
C GLU A 42 1.57 26.18 -35.12
N ASN A 43 0.56 26.46 -34.28
CA ASN A 43 -0.68 25.71 -33.96
C ASN A 43 -0.66 24.22 -33.55
N THR A 44 -1.23 23.89 -32.38
CA THR A 44 -2.62 23.39 -32.23
C THR A 44 -2.88 22.88 -30.78
N ASP A 45 -4.05 23.25 -30.24
CA ASP A 45 -4.76 22.74 -29.06
C ASP A 45 -4.07 22.69 -27.68
N ASN A 46 -4.35 23.74 -26.89
CA ASN A 46 -4.33 23.66 -25.44
C ASN A 46 -5.59 22.90 -24.96
N ASP A 47 -5.53 21.57 -24.99
CA ASP A 47 -6.31 20.80 -24.02
C ASP A 47 -5.61 20.95 -22.68
N THR A 48 -6.12 21.87 -21.86
CA THR A 48 -5.74 21.98 -20.45
C THR A 48 -6.30 20.75 -19.75
N VAL A 49 -5.54 19.66 -19.80
CA VAL A 49 -5.63 18.62 -18.79
C VAL A 49 -5.17 19.30 -17.51
N GLU A 50 -6.13 19.77 -16.71
CA GLU A 50 -5.92 20.02 -15.28
C GLU A 50 -5.57 18.66 -14.66
N GLN A 51 -4.31 18.27 -14.81
CA GLN A 51 -3.70 17.26 -13.98
C GLN A 51 -3.48 17.94 -12.63
N THR A 52 -4.54 18.00 -11.84
CA THR A 52 -4.46 18.30 -10.41
C THR A 52 -3.61 17.20 -9.80
N THR A 53 -2.30 17.40 -9.85
CA THR A 53 -1.33 16.64 -9.05
C THR A 53 -1.33 17.28 -7.67
N ASP A 54 -2.49 17.19 -7.01
CA ASP A 54 -2.63 17.49 -5.59
C ASP A 54 -2.82 16.15 -4.88
N ASN A 55 -1.76 15.69 -4.22
CA ASN A 55 -1.86 15.47 -2.79
C ASN A 55 -0.44 15.29 -2.24
N GLN A 56 0.20 16.38 -1.83
CA GLN A 56 0.21 16.77 -0.42
C GLN A 56 0.52 15.57 0.49
N ASN A 57 1.81 15.27 0.57
CA ASN A 57 2.44 14.76 1.78
C ASN A 57 2.03 15.66 2.98
N THR A 58 0.94 15.29 3.66
CA THR A 58 0.52 15.90 4.94
C THR A 58 -0.21 14.86 5.77
N GLY A 59 0.50 14.11 6.61
CA GLY A 59 0.12 13.55 7.94
C GLY A 59 -1.27 12.97 8.24
N ASN A 60 -2.20 12.86 7.29
CA ASN A 60 -3.55 12.34 7.43
C ASN A 60 -3.58 11.01 6.65
N SER A 61 -3.93 9.91 7.29
CA SER A 61 -4.19 8.67 6.54
C SER A 61 -5.40 8.89 5.63
N GLU A 62 -5.31 8.39 4.41
CA GLU A 62 -6.40 8.47 3.41
C GLU A 62 -7.64 7.72 3.89
N TYR A 63 -7.43 6.69 4.72
CA TYR A 63 -8.45 5.84 5.32
C TYR A 63 -8.54 6.08 6.83
N ASN A 64 -9.63 5.63 7.47
CA ASN A 64 -9.80 5.65 8.92
C ASN A 64 -8.99 4.54 9.64
N PHE A 65 -8.18 3.78 8.91
CA PHE A 65 -7.31 2.71 9.39
C PHE A 65 -5.86 2.84 8.88
N THR A 66 -4.96 2.20 9.63
CA THR A 66 -3.52 2.07 9.34
C THR A 66 -3.13 0.67 8.92
N HIS A 67 -3.97 -0.33 9.18
CA HIS A 67 -3.79 -1.70 8.75
C HIS A 67 -5.16 -2.27 8.39
N PHE A 68 -5.22 -2.97 7.26
CA PHE A 68 -6.37 -3.69 6.75
C PHE A 68 -5.85 -4.96 6.12
N ASP A 69 -6.25 -6.10 6.67
CA ASP A 69 -5.79 -7.43 6.27
C ASP A 69 -7.03 -8.31 6.11
N LEU A 70 -7.36 -8.66 4.87
CA LEU A 70 -8.55 -9.38 4.48
C LEU A 70 -8.14 -10.67 3.80
N ASP A 71 -8.55 -11.81 4.38
CA ASP A 71 -8.41 -13.14 3.80
C ASP A 71 -9.79 -13.71 3.48
N VAL A 72 -9.99 -14.21 2.26
CA VAL A 72 -11.27 -14.78 1.82
C VAL A 72 -11.03 -16.15 1.20
N ASP A 73 -11.50 -17.21 1.87
CA ASP A 73 -11.44 -18.57 1.36
C ASP A 73 -12.71 -18.90 0.58
N TYR A 74 -12.56 -19.42 -0.64
CA TYR A 74 -13.63 -20.01 -1.44
C TYR A 74 -13.48 -21.55 -1.55
N PRO A 75 -14.49 -22.27 -2.05
CA PRO A 75 -14.37 -23.70 -2.35
C PRO A 75 -13.25 -24.01 -3.37
N ASN A 76 -12.71 -25.22 -3.29
CA ASN A 76 -11.64 -25.75 -4.16
C ASN A 76 -10.26 -25.10 -3.93
N ASP A 77 -9.97 -24.70 -2.69
CA ASP A 77 -8.68 -24.13 -2.29
C ASP A 77 -8.32 -22.88 -3.12
N ILE A 78 -9.30 -21.99 -3.31
CA ILE A 78 -9.15 -20.69 -3.98
C ILE A 78 -9.26 -19.58 -2.92
N SER A 79 -8.32 -18.64 -2.88
CA SER A 79 -8.39 -17.47 -1.99
C SER A 79 -8.41 -16.12 -2.72
N PHE A 80 -8.83 -15.09 -1.98
CA PHE A 80 -8.65 -13.68 -2.32
C PHE A 80 -8.19 -12.95 -1.06
N ASP A 81 -6.97 -12.40 -1.12
CA ASP A 81 -6.27 -11.84 0.02
C ASP A 81 -5.80 -10.41 -0.31
N VAL A 82 -5.98 -9.48 0.65
CA VAL A 82 -5.59 -8.08 0.53
C VAL A 82 -4.94 -7.61 1.83
N GLU A 83 -3.69 -7.17 1.74
CA GLU A 83 -2.99 -6.50 2.84
C GLU A 83 -2.71 -5.05 2.48
N TYR A 84 -3.10 -4.13 3.36
CA TYR A 84 -2.70 -2.74 3.37
C TYR A 84 -2.11 -2.39 4.74
N THR A 85 -0.92 -1.80 4.74
CA THR A 85 -0.25 -1.35 5.96
C THR A 85 0.37 0.03 5.74
N LYS A 86 0.03 1.00 6.59
CA LYS A 86 0.64 2.33 6.66
C LYS A 86 1.34 2.54 8.00
N ASN A 87 2.67 2.61 7.96
CA ASN A 87 3.53 2.92 9.10
C ASN A 87 4.33 4.19 8.82
N GLN A 88 3.95 5.30 9.47
CA GLN A 88 4.52 6.63 9.19
C GLN A 88 4.37 6.96 7.69
N ASP A 89 5.49 7.09 6.98
CA ASP A 89 5.55 7.39 5.56
C ASP A 89 5.74 6.13 4.69
N VAL A 90 5.77 4.94 5.30
CA VAL A 90 5.92 3.67 4.60
C VAL A 90 4.54 3.05 4.39
N VAL A 91 4.17 2.86 3.12
CA VAL A 91 2.97 2.13 2.71
C VAL A 91 3.40 0.79 2.10
N GLY A 92 2.85 -0.29 2.62
CA GLY A 92 2.94 -1.63 2.07
C GLY A 92 1.56 -2.08 1.60
N VAL A 93 1.48 -2.64 0.41
CA VAL A 93 0.25 -3.19 -0.15
C VAL A 93 0.54 -4.49 -0.88
N GLU A 94 -0.25 -5.52 -0.62
CA GLU A 94 -0.21 -6.80 -1.32
C GLU A 94 -1.63 -7.23 -1.70
N VAL A 95 -1.77 -7.88 -2.85
CA VAL A 95 -3.01 -8.50 -3.33
C VAL A 95 -2.67 -9.86 -3.89
N ASP A 96 -3.34 -10.90 -3.41
CA ASP A 96 -3.34 -12.24 -4.00
C ASP A 96 -4.78 -12.61 -4.38
N ASP A 97 -5.05 -12.76 -5.66
CA ASP A 97 -6.36 -13.08 -6.21
C ASP A 97 -6.21 -14.34 -7.07
N GLU A 98 -6.44 -15.50 -6.44
CA GLU A 98 -6.32 -16.78 -7.11
C GLU A 98 -7.44 -17.02 -8.13
N ILE A 99 -8.57 -16.30 -8.01
CA ILE A 99 -9.71 -16.37 -8.96
C ILE A 99 -9.27 -15.85 -10.32
N ASN A 100 -8.52 -14.74 -10.34
CA ASN A 100 -8.01 -14.11 -11.56
C ASN A 100 -6.54 -14.41 -11.85
N ASN A 101 -5.88 -15.20 -10.99
CA ASN A 101 -4.45 -15.53 -11.06
C ASN A 101 -3.58 -14.26 -11.08
N VAL A 102 -3.83 -13.36 -10.12
CA VAL A 102 -3.17 -12.07 -9.96
C VAL A 102 -2.45 -12.03 -8.61
N GLU A 103 -1.14 -11.79 -8.63
CA GLU A 103 -0.34 -11.51 -7.43
C GLU A 103 0.37 -10.16 -7.64
N LEU A 104 0.05 -9.16 -6.82
CA LEU A 104 0.58 -7.80 -6.92
C LEU A 104 1.13 -7.32 -5.59
N LYS A 105 2.15 -6.46 -5.66
CA LYS A 105 2.75 -5.81 -4.48
C LYS A 105 3.09 -4.34 -4.77
N GLY A 106 3.17 -3.54 -3.73
CA GLY A 106 3.56 -2.13 -3.80
C GLY A 106 2.59 -1.28 -4.62
N ASP A 107 3.12 -0.40 -5.47
CA ASP A 107 2.33 0.60 -6.20
C ASP A 107 1.25 -0.03 -7.09
N ALA A 108 1.54 -1.17 -7.74
CA ALA A 108 0.58 -1.86 -8.61
C ALA A 108 -0.61 -2.43 -7.79
N ALA A 109 -0.32 -2.99 -6.61
CA ALA A 109 -1.36 -3.45 -5.70
C ALA A 109 -2.19 -2.27 -5.18
N ASN A 110 -1.53 -1.18 -4.79
CA ASN A 110 -2.19 0.03 -4.30
C ASN A 110 -3.11 0.66 -5.35
N GLU A 111 -2.68 0.77 -6.61
CA GLU A 111 -3.52 1.27 -7.71
C GLU A 111 -4.79 0.43 -7.89
N GLN A 112 -4.68 -0.90 -7.70
CA GLN A 112 -5.80 -1.82 -7.81
C GLN A 112 -6.81 -1.70 -6.66
N ILE A 113 -6.35 -1.54 -5.40
CA ILE A 113 -7.24 -1.63 -4.23
C ILE A 113 -7.64 -0.29 -3.61
N ALA A 114 -6.92 0.80 -3.89
CA ALA A 114 -7.22 2.10 -3.29
C ALA A 114 -8.67 2.56 -3.52
N PRO A 115 -9.26 2.37 -4.72
CA PRO A 115 -10.68 2.70 -4.94
C PRO A 115 -11.66 1.88 -4.08
N GLN A 116 -11.29 0.67 -3.66
CA GLN A 116 -12.10 -0.24 -2.85
C GLN A 116 -11.97 0.15 -1.38
N LEU A 117 -10.74 0.39 -0.91
CA LEU A 117 -10.47 0.86 0.44
C LEU A 117 -11.15 2.22 0.71
N ALA A 118 -11.14 3.12 -0.27
CA ALA A 118 -11.80 4.44 -0.15
C ALA A 118 -13.34 4.36 -0.05
N LYS A 119 -13.96 3.23 -0.41
CA LYS A 119 -15.41 3.02 -0.24
C LYS A 119 -15.77 2.57 1.17
N LEU A 120 -14.81 2.10 1.95
CA LEU A 120 -15.04 1.62 3.31
C LEU A 120 -15.27 2.80 4.26
N THR A 121 -16.35 2.71 5.03
CA THR A 121 -16.82 3.76 5.94
C THR A 121 -17.04 3.24 7.36
N PHE A 122 -17.07 1.93 7.58
CA PHE A 122 -17.15 1.34 8.91
C PHE A 122 -16.02 1.79 9.84
N ASP A 123 -16.33 1.86 11.13
CA ASP A 123 -15.39 2.17 12.21
C ASP A 123 -15.42 1.08 13.30
N GLU A 124 -14.71 1.30 14.41
CA GLU A 124 -14.62 0.33 15.51
C GLU A 124 -15.96 0.05 16.24
N ASN A 125 -16.99 0.85 15.97
CA ASN A 125 -18.32 0.78 16.56
C ASN A 125 -19.38 0.23 15.60
N THR A 126 -19.06 0.08 14.31
CA THR A 126 -19.93 -0.56 13.33
C THR A 126 -20.17 -2.02 13.68
N SER A 127 -21.37 -2.52 13.42
CA SER A 127 -21.69 -3.92 13.71
C SER A 127 -21.00 -4.88 12.75
N ASP A 128 -20.61 -6.07 13.23
CA ASP A 128 -19.93 -7.09 12.42
C ASP A 128 -20.68 -7.42 11.11
N ASP A 129 -22.01 -7.47 11.14
CA ASP A 129 -22.84 -7.73 9.96
C ASP A 129 -22.77 -6.58 8.93
N GLU A 130 -22.73 -5.33 9.39
CA GLU A 130 -22.55 -4.17 8.51
C GLU A 130 -21.14 -4.13 7.92
N VAL A 131 -20.11 -4.44 8.72
CA VAL A 131 -18.72 -4.57 8.26
C VAL A 131 -18.62 -5.61 7.15
N LEU A 132 -19.17 -6.81 7.36
CA LEU A 132 -19.16 -7.88 6.35
C LEU A 132 -19.82 -7.42 5.04
N ASN A 133 -21.02 -6.81 5.13
CA ASN A 133 -21.74 -6.37 3.95
C ASN A 133 -20.99 -5.29 3.17
N GLU A 134 -20.36 -4.35 3.88
CA GLU A 134 -19.57 -3.29 3.27
C GLU A 134 -18.32 -3.85 2.58
N VAL A 135 -17.59 -4.76 3.23
CA VAL A 135 -16.40 -5.42 2.65
C VAL A 135 -16.75 -6.20 1.40
N LEU A 136 -17.77 -7.06 1.46
CA LEU A 136 -18.24 -7.82 0.29
C LEU A 136 -18.63 -6.88 -0.86
N SER A 137 -19.30 -5.76 -0.55
CA SER A 137 -19.73 -4.79 -1.55
C SER A 137 -18.58 -3.95 -2.12
N ALA A 138 -17.59 -3.57 -1.31
CA ALA A 138 -16.50 -2.70 -1.75
C ALA A 138 -15.53 -3.41 -2.70
N PHE A 139 -15.28 -4.70 -2.42
CA PHE A 139 -14.39 -5.57 -3.18
C PHE A 139 -15.11 -6.43 -4.22
N ASN A 140 -16.44 -6.30 -4.34
CA ASN A 140 -17.28 -7.11 -5.23
C ASN A 140 -17.10 -8.63 -5.01
N LEU A 141 -17.00 -9.06 -3.76
CA LEU A 141 -16.79 -10.47 -3.39
C LEU A 141 -18.10 -11.27 -3.45
N GLU A 142 -17.98 -12.54 -3.82
CA GLU A 142 -19.11 -13.45 -3.87
C GLU A 142 -19.52 -13.92 -2.46
N LYS A 143 -20.79 -14.30 -2.31
CA LYS A 143 -21.37 -14.69 -1.01
C LYS A 143 -21.21 -16.18 -0.69
N ASP A 144 -20.58 -16.94 -1.57
CA ASP A 144 -20.33 -18.38 -1.44
C ASP A 144 -18.93 -18.69 -0.87
N TYR A 145 -18.31 -17.72 -0.20
CA TYR A 145 -17.11 -17.91 0.62
C TYR A 145 -17.32 -19.02 1.68
N GLN A 146 -16.25 -19.73 2.02
CA GLN A 146 -16.19 -20.66 3.15
C GLN A 146 -15.83 -19.94 4.44
N ASN A 147 -14.81 -19.09 4.41
CA ASN A 147 -14.38 -18.27 5.54
C ASN A 147 -13.98 -16.87 5.06
N ILE A 148 -14.20 -15.88 5.91
CA ILE A 148 -13.59 -14.54 5.78
C ILE A 148 -12.92 -14.24 7.12
N GLU A 149 -11.65 -13.87 7.08
CA GLU A 149 -10.95 -13.27 8.21
C GLU A 149 -10.58 -11.82 7.85
N LEU A 150 -10.84 -10.89 8.76
CA LEU A 150 -10.52 -9.49 8.57
C LEU A 150 -9.89 -8.93 9.84
N GLU A 151 -8.69 -8.38 9.74
CA GLU A 151 -8.05 -7.58 10.78
C GLU A 151 -7.96 -6.12 10.36
N VAL A 152 -8.43 -5.21 11.21
CA VAL A 152 -8.35 -3.77 10.97
C VAL A 152 -7.76 -3.08 12.19
N LYS A 153 -6.72 -2.27 11.97
CA LYS A 153 -6.19 -1.34 12.98
C LYS A 153 -6.59 0.07 12.61
N PHE A 154 -7.56 0.61 13.34
CA PHE A 154 -8.06 1.97 13.15
C PHE A 154 -7.03 3.02 13.59
N ASN A 155 -7.19 4.25 13.10
CA ASN A 155 -6.29 5.36 13.42
C ASN A 155 -6.29 5.75 14.91
N ASN A 156 -7.39 5.45 15.61
CA ASN A 156 -7.51 5.65 17.06
C ASN A 156 -6.66 4.63 17.86
N GLY A 157 -6.09 3.62 17.20
CA GLY A 157 -5.28 2.56 17.78
C GLY A 157 -6.04 1.26 18.08
N ASP A 158 -7.37 1.25 17.95
CA ASP A 158 -8.17 0.06 18.14
C ASP A 158 -7.90 -0.98 17.06
N VAL A 159 -7.85 -2.24 17.49
CA VAL A 159 -7.69 -3.40 16.60
C VAL A 159 -8.94 -4.25 16.70
N LYS A 160 -9.59 -4.47 15.56
CA LYS A 160 -10.74 -5.38 15.43
C LYS A 160 -10.35 -6.56 14.57
N ARG A 161 -10.87 -7.73 14.94
CA ARG A 161 -10.73 -8.98 14.19
C ARG A 161 -12.10 -9.56 13.99
N TYR A 162 -12.46 -9.81 12.74
CA TYR A 162 -13.73 -10.39 12.35
C TYR A 162 -13.47 -11.76 11.74
N LYS A 163 -14.37 -12.70 12.02
CA LYS A 163 -14.32 -14.05 11.45
C LYS A 163 -15.73 -14.45 11.05
N PHE A 164 -15.95 -14.66 9.77
CA PHE A 164 -17.23 -15.08 9.22
C PHE A 164 -17.08 -16.46 8.59
N LYS A 165 -18.08 -17.32 8.77
CA LYS A 165 -18.13 -18.66 8.19
C LYS A 165 -19.51 -18.90 7.61
N ASN A 166 -19.56 -19.56 6.47
CA ASN A 166 -20.80 -19.93 5.78
C ASN A 166 -21.05 -21.45 5.83
#